data_AF-Q17B37-F1
#
_entry.id   AF-Q17B37-F1
#
_cell.length_a   1.000
_cell.length_b   1.000
_cell.length_c   1.000
_cell.angle_alpha   90.00
_cell.angle_beta   90.00
_cell.angle_gamma   90.00
#
_symmetry.space_group_name_H-M   'P 1'
#
loop_
_entity.id
_entity.type
_entity.pdbx_description
1 polymer ?
#
loop_
_entity_poly.entity_id
_entity_poly.type
_entity_poly.pdbx_seq_one_letter_code
_entity_poly.pdbx_strand_id
1 'polypeptide(L)'
;MPVLSAFISGSISIISMIGPHLKHSICLILSSLSVSTSRIPQIPPTTHRRHLDQNKLKSLPDIFFPPNTWLHILILSGNQITKLTAGNFANLDFLEELYLNNNKLTKLDLGMIPILASLRTLSLARNQIRTISVGALNLPKLEHLYLSENRLRMVANDTFSKLPNLLGLFLNDNEISHFQLGSFAGINNLTTISLVTHLNDCFPRVFVVDVEHQDK
;
A
#
# COMPACT_ATOMS: atom_id res chain seq x y z
N MET A 1 -24.36 50.81 22.26
CA MET A 1 -22.97 50.39 22.00
C MET A 1 -22.73 49.09 22.77
N PRO A 2 -22.35 47.99 22.11
CA PRO A 2 -22.04 46.72 22.77
C PRO A 2 -20.54 46.64 23.10
N VAL A 3 -20.19 45.85 24.12
CA VAL A 3 -18.82 45.35 24.32
C VAL A 3 -18.88 43.82 24.46
N LEU A 4 -18.01 43.16 23.70
CA LEU A 4 -17.82 41.73 23.51
C LEU A 4 -17.25 40.96 24.72
N SER A 5 -17.56 39.66 24.75
CA SER A 5 -16.68 38.46 24.93
C SER A 5 -17.32 37.45 25.90
N ALA A 6 -17.80 36.28 25.46
CA ALA A 6 -17.14 35.06 24.94
C ALA A 6 -16.79 34.04 26.04
N PHE A 7 -17.55 32.93 26.12
CA PHE A 7 -17.14 31.51 25.99
C PHE A 7 -18.20 30.59 26.61
N ILE A 8 -18.75 29.71 25.77
CA ILE A 8 -19.77 28.71 26.12
C ILE A 8 -19.07 27.46 26.65
N SER A 9 -19.30 27.14 27.92
CA SER A 9 -19.06 25.80 28.49
C SER A 9 -20.40 25.08 28.54
N GLY A 10 -20.54 24.01 27.75
CA GLY A 10 -21.76 23.23 27.61
C GLY A 10 -21.49 21.74 27.78
N SER A 11 -21.80 21.26 28.97
CA SER A 11 -22.44 19.96 29.24
C SER A 11 -21.61 18.68 29.12
N ILE A 12 -21.10 18.29 30.28
CA ILE A 12 -20.90 16.91 30.74
C ILE A 12 -22.27 16.22 30.92
N SER A 13 -22.34 14.92 30.59
CA SER A 13 -23.37 13.90 30.94
C SER A 13 -24.30 13.46 29.81
N ILE A 14 -24.06 12.24 29.31
CA ILE A 14 -24.97 11.06 29.36
C ILE A 14 -24.26 9.94 28.57
N ILE A 15 -23.44 9.14 29.25
CA ILE A 15 -23.18 7.74 28.89
C ILE A 15 -23.17 6.96 30.22
N SER A 16 -24.37 6.74 30.76
CA SER A 16 -24.69 5.58 31.58
C SER A 16 -25.77 4.81 30.81
N MET A 17 -25.74 3.48 30.90
CA MET A 17 -26.49 2.51 30.07
C MET A 17 -25.93 2.28 28.67
N ILE A 18 -24.95 1.38 28.57
CA ILE A 18 -25.07 0.08 27.90
C ILE A 18 -23.95 -0.80 28.47
N GLY A 19 -24.35 -1.91 29.13
CA GLY A 19 -23.46 -2.85 29.79
C GLY A 19 -22.66 -3.74 28.83
N PRO A 20 -21.74 -4.57 29.36
CA PRO A 20 -20.71 -5.28 28.59
C PRO A 20 -21.18 -6.46 27.72
N HIS A 21 -22.48 -6.55 27.41
CA HIS A 21 -23.06 -7.64 26.64
C HIS A 21 -23.54 -7.17 25.27
N LEU A 22 -22.61 -7.05 24.32
CA LEU A 22 -22.82 -7.33 22.90
C LEU A 22 -21.46 -7.62 22.24
N LYS A 23 -20.71 -8.52 22.88
CA LYS A 23 -19.68 -9.34 22.24
C LYS A 23 -20.40 -10.55 21.62
N HIS A 24 -20.20 -10.80 20.32
CA HIS A 24 -20.83 -11.81 19.46
C HIS A 24 -22.09 -11.35 18.71
N SER A 25 -21.89 -10.79 17.52
CA SER A 25 -22.39 -11.38 16.26
C SER A 25 -21.97 -10.51 15.06
N ILE A 26 -21.36 -11.16 14.08
CA ILE A 26 -20.83 -10.58 12.84
C ILE A 26 -21.90 -10.63 11.74
N CYS A 27 -21.99 -9.53 10.98
CA CYS A 27 -22.42 -9.39 9.56
C CYS A 27 -23.92 -9.33 9.21
N LEU A 28 -24.14 -8.71 8.04
CA LEU A 28 -25.38 -8.36 7.30
C LEU A 28 -25.88 -6.95 7.67
N ILE A 29 -25.83 -5.89 6.84
CA ILE A 29 -25.86 -5.75 5.38
C ILE A 29 -25.01 -4.53 4.97
N LEU A 30 -24.06 -4.72 4.06
CA LEU A 30 -23.41 -3.65 3.31
C LEU A 30 -24.13 -3.49 1.97
N SER A 31 -25.09 -2.56 1.86
CA SER A 31 -25.58 -2.13 0.54
C SER A 31 -26.20 -0.73 0.46
N SER A 32 -26.08 0.14 1.47
CA SER A 32 -26.55 1.53 1.30
C SER A 32 -25.72 2.54 2.10
N LEU A 33 -24.92 3.31 1.36
CA LEU A 33 -24.79 4.77 1.51
C LEU A 33 -24.63 5.32 2.94
N SER A 34 -23.38 5.48 3.38
CA SER A 34 -22.77 6.79 3.65
C SER A 34 -21.48 6.55 4.43
N VAL A 35 -20.34 6.93 3.86
CA VAL A 35 -19.19 7.27 4.70
C VAL A 35 -19.50 8.64 5.28
N SER A 36 -20.43 8.69 6.24
CA SER A 36 -20.58 9.83 7.14
C SER A 36 -20.08 9.39 8.50
N THR A 37 -18.80 9.66 8.74
CA THR A 37 -18.29 10.02 10.07
C THR A 37 -18.79 9.15 11.24
N SER A 38 -18.59 7.84 11.18
CA SER A 38 -18.61 7.01 12.40
C SER A 38 -17.17 6.69 12.75
N ARG A 39 -16.57 7.60 13.55
CA ARG A 39 -15.26 7.51 14.24
C ARG A 39 -14.31 6.47 13.66
N ILE A 40 -13.31 6.94 12.90
CA ILE A 40 -12.02 6.24 12.79
C ILE A 40 -11.68 5.82 14.23
N PRO A 41 -11.49 4.52 14.53
CA PRO A 41 -11.17 4.10 15.88
C PRO A 41 -10.00 4.96 16.35
N GLN A 42 -10.15 5.70 17.46
CA GLN A 42 -9.02 6.45 18.00
C GLN A 42 -8.01 5.42 18.48
N ILE A 43 -6.97 5.22 17.68
CA ILE A 43 -5.98 4.18 17.91
C ILE A 43 -4.90 4.75 18.82
N PRO A 44 -4.45 4.03 19.86
CA PRO A 44 -3.38 4.49 20.74
C PRO A 44 -2.13 4.91 19.96
N PRO A 45 -1.42 5.97 20.40
CA PRO A 45 -0.20 6.48 19.76
C PRO A 45 1.01 5.52 19.81
N THR A 46 0.85 4.26 20.25
CA THR A 46 1.96 3.32 20.49
C THR A 46 2.05 2.17 19.51
N THR A 47 1.06 1.93 18.65
CA THR A 47 1.08 0.71 17.85
C THR A 47 1.96 0.88 16.59
N HIS A 48 3.01 0.08 16.49
CA HIS A 48 4.04 0.20 15.45
C HIS A 48 3.63 -0.49 14.14
N ARG A 49 2.53 -1.27 14.17
CA ARG A 49 2.00 -2.05 13.05
C ARG A 49 0.48 -1.91 12.99
N ARG A 50 -0.11 -1.59 11.84
CA ARG A 50 -1.56 -1.46 11.67
C ARG A 50 -2.06 -2.51 10.70
N HIS A 51 -2.99 -3.33 11.18
CA HIS A 51 -3.69 -4.35 10.42
C HIS A 51 -5.06 -3.83 10.00
N LEU A 52 -5.31 -3.73 8.70
CA LEU A 52 -6.57 -3.34 8.07
C LEU A 52 -6.95 -4.32 6.96
N ASP A 53 -6.31 -5.48 6.93
CA ASP A 53 -6.48 -6.53 5.94
C ASP A 53 -7.82 -7.26 6.03
N GLN A 54 -8.17 -7.95 4.94
CA GLN A 54 -9.37 -8.79 4.80
C GLN A 54 -10.69 -8.04 5.06
N ASN A 55 -10.73 -6.78 4.65
CA ASN A 55 -11.91 -5.93 4.73
C ASN A 55 -12.51 -5.69 3.33
N LYS A 56 -13.52 -4.82 3.24
CA LYS A 56 -14.18 -4.45 1.98
C LYS A 56 -13.87 -3.01 1.57
N LEU A 57 -12.70 -2.50 1.96
CA LEU A 57 -12.30 -1.13 1.66
C LEU A 57 -12.13 -0.96 0.15
N LYS A 58 -12.88 -0.05 -0.45
CA LYS A 58 -12.75 0.30 -1.88
C LYS A 58 -11.79 1.45 -2.13
N SER A 59 -11.57 2.27 -1.10
CA SER A 59 -10.71 3.43 -1.10
C SER A 59 -10.28 3.74 0.33
N LEU A 60 -9.20 4.50 0.46
CA LEU A 60 -8.78 5.10 1.71
C LEU A 60 -9.16 6.59 1.71
N PRO A 61 -9.40 7.20 2.89
CA PRO A 61 -9.55 8.65 3.01
C PRO A 61 -8.27 9.39 2.60
N ASP A 62 -8.40 10.56 1.96
CA ASP A 62 -7.24 11.38 1.53
C ASP A 62 -6.37 11.88 2.69
N ILE A 63 -6.87 11.92 3.92
CA ILE A 63 -6.03 12.06 5.12
C ILE A 63 -6.46 10.95 6.05
N PHE A 64 -5.72 9.85 6.02
CA PHE A 64 -6.09 8.66 6.78
C PHE A 64 -5.41 8.60 8.14
N PHE A 65 -4.15 9.06 8.21
CA PHE A 65 -3.36 9.06 9.43
C PHE A 65 -3.17 10.49 9.97
N PRO A 66 -3.37 10.72 11.28
CA PRO A 66 -3.11 12.03 11.87
C PRO A 66 -1.61 12.39 11.81
N PRO A 67 -1.26 13.68 11.95
CA PRO A 67 0.13 14.10 12.09
C PRO A 67 0.84 13.37 13.23
N ASN A 68 2.17 13.21 13.11
CA ASN A 68 3.01 12.49 14.09
C ASN A 68 2.63 11.00 14.27
N THR A 69 2.11 10.35 13.21
CA THR A 69 1.82 8.92 13.25
C THR A 69 3.12 8.13 13.18
N TRP A 70 3.41 7.36 14.24
CA TRP A 70 4.60 6.51 14.30
C TRP A 70 4.25 5.07 13.91
N LEU A 71 4.22 4.81 12.60
CA LEU A 71 3.83 3.53 12.02
C LEU A 71 4.98 2.95 11.19
N HIS A 72 5.41 1.73 11.48
CA HIS A 72 6.45 1.01 10.74
C HIS A 72 5.86 0.04 9.72
N ILE A 73 4.71 -0.60 10.04
CA ILE A 73 4.08 -1.59 9.15
C ILE A 73 2.61 -1.26 8.94
N LEU A 74 2.18 -1.22 7.68
CA LEU A 74 0.78 -1.05 7.29
C LEU A 74 0.34 -2.21 6.40
N ILE A 75 -0.66 -2.96 6.85
CA ILE A 75 -1.21 -4.10 6.13
C ILE A 75 -2.63 -3.77 5.69
N LEU A 76 -2.82 -3.66 4.38
CA LEU A 76 -4.07 -3.35 3.68
C LEU A 76 -4.49 -4.49 2.72
N SER A 77 -3.84 -5.65 2.85
CA SER A 77 -4.03 -6.79 1.97
C SER A 77 -5.46 -7.35 2.00
N GLY A 78 -5.95 -7.94 0.91
CA GLY A 78 -7.27 -8.58 0.89
C GLY A 78 -8.43 -7.58 1.00
N ASN A 79 -8.28 -6.40 0.40
CA ASN A 79 -9.33 -5.39 0.31
C ASN A 79 -9.84 -5.25 -1.14
N GLN A 80 -10.58 -4.20 -1.44
CA GLN A 80 -11.09 -3.91 -2.79
C GLN A 80 -10.58 -2.57 -3.31
N ILE A 81 -9.40 -2.14 -2.86
CA ILE A 81 -8.85 -0.81 -3.16
C ILE A 81 -8.55 -0.73 -4.66
N THR A 82 -9.19 0.22 -5.33
CA THR A 82 -8.99 0.46 -6.78
C THR A 82 -8.12 1.68 -7.06
N LYS A 83 -7.96 2.57 -6.08
CA LYS A 83 -7.21 3.82 -6.23
C LYS A 83 -6.52 4.18 -4.92
N LEU A 84 -5.31 4.73 -5.06
CA LEU A 84 -4.53 5.34 -4.00
C LEU A 84 -4.27 6.81 -4.37
N THR A 85 -4.09 7.64 -3.35
CA THR A 85 -3.67 9.03 -3.45
C THR A 85 -2.50 9.26 -2.49
N ALA A 86 -1.63 10.25 -2.80
CA ALA A 86 -0.53 10.63 -1.92
C ALA A 86 -1.00 10.85 -0.47
N GLY A 87 -2.17 11.46 -0.31
CA GLY A 87 -2.75 11.76 0.99
C GLY A 87 -3.10 10.52 1.83
N ASN A 88 -3.42 9.38 1.20
CA ASN A 88 -3.69 8.13 1.93
C ASN A 88 -2.51 7.68 2.80
N PHE A 89 -1.29 8.10 2.45
CA PHE A 89 -0.05 7.77 3.14
C PHE A 89 0.63 9.00 3.75
N ALA A 90 -0.09 10.13 3.87
CA ALA A 90 0.42 11.30 4.56
C ALA A 90 0.75 10.97 6.03
N ASN A 91 1.79 11.61 6.57
CA ASN A 91 2.25 11.46 7.95
C ASN A 91 2.81 10.07 8.31
N LEU A 92 3.22 9.28 7.31
CA LEU A 92 3.83 7.96 7.48
C LEU A 92 5.34 7.97 7.26
N ASP A 93 6.05 8.94 7.84
CA ASP A 93 7.48 9.18 7.61
C ASP A 93 8.39 8.01 8.03
N PHE A 94 7.89 7.18 8.96
CA PHE A 94 8.59 6.02 9.54
C PHE A 94 8.12 4.69 8.97
N LEU A 95 7.26 4.68 7.94
CA LEU A 95 6.76 3.45 7.37
C LEU A 95 7.88 2.69 6.66
N GLU A 96 8.12 1.45 7.11
CA GLU A 96 9.13 0.55 6.57
C GLU A 96 8.52 -0.54 5.69
N GLU A 97 7.29 -0.98 6.00
CA GLU A 97 6.61 -2.04 5.25
C GLU A 97 5.17 -1.67 4.89
N LEU A 98 4.82 -1.81 3.62
CA LEU A 98 3.48 -1.56 3.10
C LEU A 98 2.99 -2.77 2.29
N TYR A 99 1.91 -3.40 2.77
CA TYR A 99 1.29 -4.55 2.11
C TYR A 99 -0.07 -4.18 1.54
N LEU A 100 -0.20 -4.26 0.22
CA LEU A 100 -1.41 -3.96 -0.56
C LEU A 100 -1.83 -5.18 -1.41
N ASN A 101 -1.43 -6.38 -1.00
CA ASN A 101 -1.68 -7.61 -1.74
C ASN A 101 -3.18 -7.86 -1.92
N ASN A 102 -3.60 -8.57 -2.97
CA ASN A 102 -5.00 -8.98 -3.13
C ASN A 102 -5.97 -7.77 -3.07
N ASN A 103 -5.67 -6.72 -3.84
CA ASN A 103 -6.54 -5.56 -4.05
C ASN A 103 -6.96 -5.46 -5.53
N LYS A 104 -7.47 -4.30 -5.97
CA LYS A 104 -7.99 -4.08 -7.33
C LYS A 104 -7.28 -2.93 -8.04
N LEU A 105 -6.01 -2.68 -7.71
CA LEU A 105 -5.20 -1.66 -8.37
C LEU A 105 -4.94 -2.06 -9.82
N THR A 106 -5.16 -1.14 -10.75
CA THR A 106 -5.03 -1.40 -12.20
C THR A 106 -3.83 -0.72 -12.84
N LYS A 107 -3.25 0.27 -12.16
CA LYS A 107 -2.09 1.03 -12.59
C LYS A 107 -1.42 1.70 -11.39
N LEU A 108 -0.15 2.08 -11.56
CA LEU A 108 0.57 2.97 -10.65
C LEU A 108 0.95 4.24 -11.40
N ASP A 109 0.23 5.33 -11.13
CA ASP A 109 0.51 6.65 -11.69
C ASP A 109 1.41 7.46 -10.76
N LEU A 110 2.03 8.50 -11.32
CA LEU A 110 2.84 9.46 -10.57
C LEU A 110 2.05 10.04 -9.39
N GLY A 111 2.64 9.99 -8.19
CA GLY A 111 2.05 10.55 -6.97
C GLY A 111 0.96 9.71 -6.29
N MET A 112 0.65 8.51 -6.78
CA MET A 112 -0.26 7.60 -6.05
C MET A 112 0.37 7.08 -4.75
N ILE A 113 1.66 6.77 -4.80
CA ILE A 113 2.49 6.45 -3.64
C ILE A 113 3.45 7.63 -3.48
N PRO A 114 3.41 8.38 -2.37
CA PRO A 114 4.32 9.49 -2.16
C PRO A 114 5.73 8.96 -1.87
N ILE A 115 6.69 9.86 -1.72
CA ILE A 115 8.01 9.48 -1.24
C ILE A 115 7.88 9.02 0.21
N LEU A 116 8.05 7.71 0.43
CA LEU A 116 8.10 7.11 1.76
C LEU A 116 9.57 6.84 2.10
N ALA A 117 10.19 7.81 2.77
CA ALA A 117 11.66 7.87 2.93
C ALA A 117 12.27 6.72 3.75
N SER A 118 11.44 5.98 4.49
CA SER A 118 11.85 4.84 5.31
C SER A 118 11.41 3.49 4.74
N LEU A 119 10.64 3.47 3.64
CA LEU A 119 10.03 2.25 3.13
C LEU A 119 11.08 1.30 2.55
N ARG A 120 11.14 0.08 3.08
CA ARG A 120 12.03 -1.01 2.66
C ARG A 120 11.29 -2.10 1.90
N THR A 121 10.02 -2.34 2.23
CA THR A 121 9.21 -3.39 1.58
C THR A 121 7.89 -2.82 1.08
N LEU A 122 7.63 -3.03 -0.21
CA LEU A 122 6.36 -2.72 -0.85
C LEU A 122 5.82 -3.97 -1.55
N SER A 123 4.64 -4.41 -1.11
CA SER A 123 3.98 -5.57 -1.70
C SER A 123 2.68 -5.15 -2.39
N LEU A 124 2.65 -5.31 -3.71
CA LEU A 124 1.53 -5.04 -4.61
C LEU A 124 1.09 -6.31 -5.34
N ALA A 125 1.48 -7.48 -4.85
CA ALA A 125 1.18 -8.76 -5.48
C ALA A 125 -0.32 -9.02 -5.56
N ARG A 126 -0.75 -9.88 -6.50
CA ARG A 126 -2.17 -10.26 -6.65
C ARG A 126 -3.09 -9.06 -6.83
N ASN A 127 -2.69 -8.09 -7.66
CA ASN A 127 -3.51 -6.96 -8.10
C ASN A 127 -3.83 -7.10 -9.60
N GLN A 128 -4.22 -6.01 -10.27
CA GLN A 128 -4.54 -6.01 -11.71
C GLN A 128 -3.69 -4.98 -12.46
N ILE A 129 -2.49 -4.68 -11.94
CA ILE A 129 -1.65 -3.59 -12.44
C ILE A 129 -1.17 -3.93 -13.85
N ARG A 130 -1.52 -3.07 -14.82
CA ARG A 130 -1.12 -3.20 -16.22
C ARG A 130 0.04 -2.31 -16.61
N THR A 131 0.17 -1.17 -15.92
CA THR A 131 1.15 -0.14 -16.23
C THR A 131 1.68 0.51 -14.96
N ILE A 132 2.97 0.85 -14.98
CA ILE A 132 3.65 1.64 -13.96
C ILE A 132 4.25 2.85 -14.68
N SER A 133 3.84 4.06 -14.32
CA SER A 133 4.43 5.27 -14.89
C SER A 133 5.86 5.46 -14.39
N VAL A 134 6.73 5.99 -15.24
CA VAL A 134 8.08 6.40 -14.83
C VAL A 134 7.98 7.40 -13.68
N GLY A 135 8.70 7.13 -12.59
CA GLY A 135 8.69 7.95 -11.38
C GLY A 135 7.51 7.69 -10.42
N ALA A 136 6.56 6.79 -10.75
CA ALA A 136 5.49 6.40 -9.82
C ALA A 136 6.02 5.73 -8.54
N LEU A 137 7.21 5.13 -8.61
CA LEU A 137 7.90 4.50 -7.49
C LEU A 137 9.18 5.27 -7.17
N ASN A 138 9.05 6.36 -6.41
CA ASN A 138 10.18 7.12 -5.90
C ASN A 138 10.42 6.78 -4.42
N LEU A 139 11.10 5.65 -4.20
CA LEU A 139 11.25 5.03 -2.88
C LEU A 139 12.74 4.76 -2.63
N PRO A 140 13.49 5.75 -2.11
CA PRO A 140 14.95 5.72 -2.13
C PRO A 140 15.58 4.64 -1.24
N LYS A 141 14.84 4.11 -0.25
CA LYS A 141 15.31 3.03 0.64
C LYS A 141 14.65 1.67 0.35
N LEU A 142 13.87 1.56 -0.73
CA LEU A 142 13.16 0.32 -1.03
C LEU A 142 14.16 -0.78 -1.37
N GLU A 143 14.02 -1.92 -0.70
CA GLU A 143 14.85 -3.11 -0.88
C GLU A 143 14.08 -4.22 -1.59
N HIS A 144 12.78 -4.39 -1.29
CA HIS A 144 11.96 -5.46 -1.82
C HIS A 144 10.67 -4.93 -2.45
N LEU A 145 10.47 -5.23 -3.73
CA LEU A 145 9.28 -4.86 -4.49
C LEU A 145 8.61 -6.11 -5.05
N TYR A 146 7.40 -6.40 -4.56
CA TYR A 146 6.58 -7.52 -5.03
C TYR A 146 5.49 -7.01 -5.98
N LEU A 147 5.60 -7.38 -7.25
CA LEU A 147 4.65 -7.11 -8.32
C LEU A 147 4.12 -8.41 -8.95
N SER A 148 4.37 -9.56 -8.33
CA SER A 148 3.91 -10.88 -8.78
C SER A 148 2.40 -10.93 -8.94
N GLU A 149 1.91 -11.81 -9.83
CA GLU A 149 0.48 -12.02 -10.03
C GLU A 149 -0.28 -10.71 -10.36
N ASN A 150 0.28 -9.94 -11.29
CA ASN A 150 -0.34 -8.73 -11.86
C ASN A 150 -0.58 -8.93 -13.37
N ARG A 151 -0.81 -7.85 -14.12
CA ARG A 151 -1.10 -7.87 -15.56
C ARG A 151 -0.13 -7.00 -16.35
N LEU A 152 1.10 -6.85 -15.86
CA LEU A 152 2.12 -6.06 -16.54
C LEU A 152 2.46 -6.73 -17.86
N ARG A 153 2.38 -5.99 -18.97
CA ARG A 153 2.70 -6.51 -20.32
C ARG A 153 4.11 -6.17 -20.78
N MET A 154 4.65 -5.11 -20.19
CA MET A 154 5.98 -4.59 -20.45
C MET A 154 6.46 -3.81 -19.22
N VAL A 155 7.78 -3.69 -19.10
CA VAL A 155 8.42 -2.71 -18.23
C VAL A 155 9.03 -1.65 -19.13
N ALA A 156 8.70 -0.39 -18.88
CA ALA A 156 9.22 0.72 -19.66
C ALA A 156 10.64 1.10 -19.22
N ASN A 157 11.39 1.78 -20.08
CA ASN A 157 12.66 2.39 -19.70
C ASN A 157 12.50 3.27 -18.44
N ASP A 158 13.49 3.22 -17.55
CA ASP A 158 13.56 4.02 -16.33
C ASP A 158 12.42 3.79 -15.30
N THR A 159 11.57 2.77 -15.49
CA THR A 159 10.45 2.44 -14.56
C THR A 159 10.93 2.32 -13.11
N PHE A 160 12.09 1.69 -12.89
CA PHE A 160 12.67 1.43 -11.57
C PHE A 160 13.85 2.36 -11.24
N SER A 161 14.10 3.41 -12.04
CA SER A 161 15.28 4.30 -11.91
C SER A 161 15.38 5.05 -10.58
N LYS A 162 14.29 5.12 -9.81
CA LYS A 162 14.22 5.77 -8.49
C LYS A 162 14.22 4.78 -7.31
N LEU A 163 14.74 3.57 -7.53
CA LEU A 163 14.87 2.51 -6.52
C LEU A 163 16.34 2.08 -6.34
N PRO A 164 17.27 2.99 -5.99
CA PRO A 164 18.72 2.72 -6.02
C PRO A 164 19.18 1.61 -5.06
N ASN A 165 18.37 1.29 -4.04
CA ASN A 165 18.68 0.26 -3.04
C ASN A 165 17.90 -1.04 -3.24
N LEU A 166 17.24 -1.22 -4.39
CA LEU A 166 16.44 -2.42 -4.65
C LEU A 166 17.33 -3.66 -4.71
N LEU A 167 17.03 -4.64 -3.87
CA LEU A 167 17.70 -5.94 -3.76
C LEU A 167 16.87 -7.05 -4.41
N GLY A 168 15.55 -7.00 -4.22
CA GLY A 168 14.60 -7.99 -4.72
C GLY A 168 13.47 -7.38 -5.55
N LEU A 169 13.31 -7.87 -6.78
CA LEU A 169 12.23 -7.48 -7.69
C LEU A 169 11.46 -8.71 -8.18
N PHE A 170 10.20 -8.85 -7.79
CA PHE A 170 9.39 -10.03 -8.11
C PHE A 170 8.31 -9.68 -9.13
N LEU A 171 8.42 -10.22 -10.34
CA LEU A 171 7.58 -9.97 -11.51
C LEU A 171 6.96 -11.25 -12.10
N ASN A 172 7.14 -12.40 -11.46
CA ASN A 172 6.51 -13.66 -11.88
C ASN A 172 4.98 -13.53 -12.00
N ASP A 173 4.37 -14.41 -12.80
CA ASP A 173 2.92 -14.44 -13.00
C ASP A 173 2.33 -13.10 -13.48
N ASN A 174 3.08 -12.41 -14.36
CA ASN A 174 2.59 -11.27 -15.14
C ASN A 174 2.42 -11.65 -16.62
N GLU A 175 1.94 -10.71 -17.44
CA GLU A 175 1.77 -10.85 -18.89
C GLU A 175 2.99 -10.31 -19.67
N ILE A 176 4.19 -10.25 -19.05
CA ILE A 176 5.36 -9.57 -19.63
C ILE A 176 5.85 -10.36 -20.84
N SER A 177 5.86 -9.71 -21.99
CA SER A 177 6.37 -10.30 -23.24
C SER A 177 7.79 -9.87 -23.56
N HIS A 178 8.21 -8.70 -23.09
CA HIS A 178 9.54 -8.13 -23.33
C HIS A 178 9.86 -7.01 -22.34
N PHE A 179 11.14 -6.66 -22.24
CA PHE A 179 11.67 -5.51 -21.52
C PHE A 179 12.19 -4.47 -22.51
N GLN A 180 11.96 -3.18 -22.26
CA GLN A 180 12.63 -2.12 -23.01
C GLN A 180 14.10 -2.00 -22.62
N LEU A 181 14.92 -1.44 -23.51
CA LEU A 181 16.29 -1.05 -23.17
C LEU A 181 16.25 -0.07 -21.98
N GLY A 182 17.03 -0.34 -20.93
CA GLY A 182 17.06 0.49 -19.72
C GLY A 182 15.89 0.26 -18.75
N SER A 183 15.07 -0.77 -18.93
CA SER A 183 14.00 -1.13 -17.95
C SER A 183 14.50 -1.32 -16.53
N PHE A 184 15.76 -1.74 -16.38
CA PHE A 184 16.45 -1.97 -15.12
C PHE A 184 17.54 -0.91 -14.84
N ALA A 185 17.49 0.24 -15.52
CA ALA A 185 18.38 1.34 -15.22
C ALA A 185 18.14 1.81 -13.77
N GLY A 186 19.23 2.09 -13.05
CA GLY A 186 19.20 2.64 -11.69
C GLY A 186 19.10 1.62 -10.55
N ILE A 187 18.73 0.36 -10.80
CA ILE A 187 18.66 -0.69 -9.77
C ILE A 187 19.97 -1.51 -9.69
N ASN A 188 21.08 -0.82 -9.42
CA ASN A 188 22.43 -1.40 -9.52
C ASN A 188 22.75 -2.45 -8.42
N ASN A 189 21.94 -2.53 -7.36
CA ASN A 189 22.14 -3.43 -6.22
C ASN A 189 21.25 -4.68 -6.29
N LEU A 190 20.54 -4.92 -7.40
CA LEU A 190 19.61 -6.02 -7.54
C LEU A 190 20.33 -7.37 -7.44
N THR A 191 19.97 -8.17 -6.45
CA THR A 191 20.53 -9.52 -6.23
C THR A 191 19.55 -10.61 -6.63
N THR A 192 18.25 -10.32 -6.51
CA THR A 192 17.16 -11.26 -6.73
C THR A 192 16.16 -10.67 -7.71
N ILE A 193 15.85 -11.43 -8.75
CA ILE A 193 14.75 -11.11 -9.66
C ILE A 193 13.91 -12.35 -9.86
N SER A 194 12.59 -12.22 -9.82
CA SER A 194 11.69 -13.29 -10.26
C SER A 194 10.99 -12.81 -11.51
N LEU A 195 11.05 -13.60 -12.59
CA LEU A 195 10.51 -13.24 -13.90
C LEU A 195 9.44 -14.23 -14.33
N VAL A 196 8.76 -13.92 -15.44
CA VAL A 196 7.90 -14.90 -16.08
C VAL A 196 8.77 -16.01 -16.65
N THR A 197 8.35 -17.26 -16.50
CA THR A 197 9.13 -18.46 -16.82
C THR A 197 9.75 -18.45 -18.22
N HIS A 198 9.05 -17.93 -19.23
CA HIS A 198 9.57 -17.82 -20.61
C HIS A 198 10.63 -16.72 -20.82
N LEU A 199 10.92 -15.88 -19.82
CA LEU A 199 11.94 -14.83 -19.85
C LEU A 199 13.15 -15.15 -18.97
N ASN A 200 13.15 -16.28 -18.26
CA ASN A 200 14.24 -16.69 -17.37
C ASN A 200 15.57 -16.88 -18.11
N ASP A 201 15.52 -17.37 -19.36
CA ASP A 201 16.70 -17.59 -20.21
C ASP A 201 17.40 -16.28 -20.65
N CYS A 202 16.73 -15.13 -20.54
CA CYS A 202 17.30 -13.84 -20.92
C CYS A 202 18.29 -13.26 -19.90
N PHE A 203 18.46 -13.89 -18.72
CA PHE A 203 19.27 -13.34 -17.62
C PHE A 203 20.22 -14.37 -16.99
N PRO A 204 21.45 -14.50 -17.51
CA PRO A 204 22.37 -15.55 -17.05
C PRO A 204 23.08 -15.28 -15.70
N ARG A 205 22.74 -14.23 -14.93
CA ARG A 205 23.53 -13.82 -13.74
C ARG A 205 22.79 -13.22 -12.54
N VAL A 206 21.47 -13.11 -12.59
CA VAL A 206 20.69 -12.76 -11.39
C VAL A 206 20.17 -14.08 -10.81
N PHE A 207 20.13 -14.24 -9.49
CA PHE A 207 19.46 -15.39 -8.89
C PHE A 207 17.97 -15.28 -9.26
N VAL A 208 17.59 -15.98 -10.34
CA VAL A 208 16.20 -16.12 -10.73
C VAL A 208 15.59 -17.10 -9.75
N VAL A 209 14.81 -16.58 -8.80
CA VAL A 209 14.06 -17.42 -7.87
C VAL A 209 12.75 -17.78 -8.57
N ASP A 210 12.62 -19.03 -8.98
CA ASP A 210 11.32 -19.65 -9.25
C ASP A 210 10.61 -19.75 -7.89
N VAL A 211 9.73 -18.80 -7.61
CA VAL A 211 8.83 -18.88 -6.46
C VAL A 211 7.68 -19.79 -6.87
N GLU A 212 7.95 -21.10 -6.96
CA GLU A 212 6.86 -22.08 -6.99
C GLU A 212 6.06 -21.98 -5.70
N HIS A 213 4.73 -21.99 -5.87
CA HIS A 213 3.73 -21.81 -4.82
C HIS A 213 4.02 -22.70 -3.58
N GLN A 214 4.29 -22.07 -2.44
CA GLN A 214 4.03 -22.67 -1.13
C GLN A 214 2.78 -22.05 -0.52
N ASP A 215 1.62 -22.48 -1.01
CA ASP A 215 0.37 -22.45 -0.23
C ASP A 215 0.08 -23.91 0.16
N LYS A 216 0.19 -24.22 1.45
CA LYS A 216 -0.33 -25.44 2.10
C LYS A 216 -1.44 -25.05 3.05
#